data_AF-A0A958QWM2-F1
#
_entry.id   AF-A0A958QWM2-F1
#
_cell.length_a   1.000
_cell.length_b   1.000
_cell.length_c   1.000
_cell.angle_alpha   90.00
_cell.angle_beta   90.00
_cell.angle_gamma   90.00
#
_symmetry.space_group_name_H-M   'P 1'
#
loop_
_entity.id
_entity.type
_entity.pdbx_description
1 polymer ?
#
loop_
_entity_poly.entity_id
_entity_poly.type
_entity_poly.pdbx_seq_one_letter_code
_entity_poly.pdbx_strand_id
1 'polypeptide(L)'
;MPVLELAPSLTVGFLAALPERPGENVIIDDSLRFWREAAKLLLELLCRGRFLPSLEHASGDGHFRAAWKLLPDETYDQERIALLQRAVPLVCHALGLAPTFTAHESGLLLESFFDHCGDALVRSFLARSPVLGTGTTPESRIPSAGEAWLAALTSRDPSLTQSGYEMAKLEQQLQRWNLANSKATQHRVRACLQLQPPNEASDSPARPAEWSLRFLLQSEDSPDHILPAADLWAGERGFLAESELTSAELEEVLLRGLGTAAQHFPPLRRALESPFPCEAVLSTIDAYEFLREAAPALSKAGIGTMLPDWWNDQASGIGLRLKVETADRPSLSSDRQSPLGMNQLVEFSWEISVGENRLSSEAFRELVQSNIPLVYVAGRWVELKPKETKKALSFLDESSRARRIPLIEALRLGFGIGTEQLGLPVVAFDASGWVRSLLDATSSNFQPIEQPAGFTGDLRPYQLRGISWLSFLNRLGFGACLADDMGLGKTIQLLALLLSEWEAAKEREAPPPAGPTLLIVPMSILDNWKREAERFTPALKTYVHHGSTRAGFSTFCQEVAGADIVITTYSVVYRDLQIFSQIRWGRI
;
A
#
# COMPACT_ATOMS: atom_id res chain seq x y z
N MET A 1 54.43 24.79 -22.66
CA MET A 1 53.07 24.76 -23.25
C MET A 1 52.13 25.54 -22.35
N PRO A 2 51.13 26.26 -22.86
CA PRO A 2 50.11 26.84 -22.02
C PRO A 2 49.29 25.70 -21.40
N VAL A 3 49.43 25.51 -20.09
CA VAL A 3 48.67 24.51 -19.32
C VAL A 3 47.61 25.26 -18.54
N LEU A 4 46.36 24.79 -18.59
CA LEU A 4 45.30 25.27 -17.72
C LEU A 4 45.31 24.43 -16.45
N GLU A 5 45.73 25.02 -15.33
CA GLU A 5 45.68 24.38 -14.02
C GLU A 5 44.36 24.72 -13.34
N LEU A 6 43.63 23.70 -12.89
CA LEU A 6 42.34 23.86 -12.21
C LEU A 6 42.46 23.30 -10.79
N ALA A 7 41.94 24.06 -9.82
CA ALA A 7 41.81 23.56 -8.46
C ALA A 7 40.81 22.38 -8.41
N PRO A 8 41.01 21.35 -7.56
CA PRO A 8 40.19 20.14 -7.53
C PRO A 8 38.67 20.39 -7.46
N SER A 9 38.24 21.39 -6.68
CA SER A 9 36.82 21.77 -6.56
C SER A 9 36.22 22.33 -7.85
N LEU A 10 37.02 23.01 -8.68
CA LEU A 10 36.61 23.56 -9.98
C LEU A 10 36.69 22.48 -11.07
N THR A 11 37.66 21.56 -10.96
CA THR A 11 37.88 20.47 -11.91
C THR A 11 36.63 19.61 -12.08
N VAL A 12 36.00 19.16 -10.98
CA VAL A 12 34.80 18.32 -11.08
C VAL A 12 33.62 19.07 -11.70
N GLY A 13 33.43 20.34 -11.32
CA GLY A 13 32.38 21.18 -11.90
C GLY A 13 32.56 21.40 -13.40
N PHE A 14 33.80 21.63 -13.85
CA PHE A 14 34.15 21.74 -15.26
C PHE A 14 33.87 20.44 -16.01
N LEU A 15 34.36 19.31 -15.50
CA LEU A 15 34.21 17.99 -16.13
C LEU A 15 32.74 17.58 -16.22
N ALA A 16 31.96 17.79 -15.16
CA ALA A 16 30.52 17.48 -15.14
C ALA A 16 29.69 18.36 -16.08
N ALA A 17 30.15 19.58 -16.38
CA ALA A 17 29.49 20.50 -17.30
C ALA A 17 29.78 20.22 -18.79
N LEU A 18 30.68 19.28 -19.10
CA LEU A 18 30.99 18.93 -20.50
C LEU A 18 29.78 18.25 -21.17
N PRO A 19 29.34 18.74 -22.35
CA PRO A 19 28.17 18.19 -23.03
C PRO A 19 28.42 16.75 -23.51
N GLU A 20 27.39 15.91 -23.46
CA GLU A 20 27.48 14.53 -24.00
C GLU A 20 27.58 14.51 -25.52
N ARG A 21 26.93 15.48 -26.18
CA ARG A 21 27.01 15.74 -27.61
C ARG A 21 27.44 17.19 -27.81
N PRO A 22 28.71 17.47 -28.09
CA PRO A 22 29.13 18.81 -28.43
C PRO A 22 28.46 19.25 -29.75
N GLY A 23 28.27 20.56 -29.94
CA GLY A 23 27.72 21.11 -31.19
C GLY A 23 28.62 20.80 -32.40
N GLU A 24 28.10 20.99 -33.61
CA GLU A 24 28.74 20.54 -34.88
C GLU A 24 30.21 20.97 -35.08
N ASN A 25 30.67 22.02 -34.40
CA ASN A 25 32.03 22.58 -34.53
C ASN A 25 32.96 22.31 -33.34
N VAL A 26 32.55 21.49 -32.37
CA VAL A 26 33.36 21.19 -31.17
C VAL A 26 33.56 19.68 -31.06
N ILE A 27 34.81 19.24 -30.94
CA ILE A 27 35.15 17.84 -30.71
C ILE A 27 35.77 17.72 -29.32
N ILE A 28 35.16 16.91 -28.47
CA ILE A 28 35.70 16.55 -27.15
C ILE A 28 36.50 15.26 -27.31
N ASP A 29 37.80 15.34 -27.03
CA ASP A 29 38.75 14.24 -27.04
C ASP A 29 38.40 13.15 -26.01
N ASP A 30 38.83 11.92 -26.28
CA ASP A 30 38.58 10.76 -25.42
C ASP A 30 39.16 10.93 -24.01
N SER A 31 40.25 11.69 -23.86
CA SER A 31 40.87 11.98 -22.57
C SER A 31 39.94 12.80 -21.66
N LEU A 32 39.24 13.79 -22.22
CA LEU A 32 38.28 14.60 -21.48
C LEU A 32 36.98 13.83 -21.21
N ARG A 33 36.57 12.96 -22.13
CA ARG A 33 35.42 12.06 -21.91
C ARG A 33 35.69 11.10 -20.76
N PHE A 34 36.89 10.53 -20.70
CA PHE A 34 37.32 9.67 -19.60
C PHE A 34 37.20 10.37 -18.23
N TRP A 35 37.80 11.55 -18.09
CA TRP A 35 37.75 12.30 -16.83
C TRP A 35 36.34 12.78 -16.48
N ARG A 36 35.47 13.04 -17.48
CA ARG A 36 34.05 13.28 -17.24
C ARG A 36 33.36 12.08 -16.61
N GLU A 37 33.57 10.87 -17.12
CA GLU A 37 32.95 9.67 -16.54
C GLU A 37 33.50 9.37 -15.13
N ALA A 38 34.81 9.58 -14.90
CA ALA A 38 35.39 9.52 -13.55
C ALA A 38 34.77 10.56 -12.60
N ALA A 39 34.58 11.80 -13.06
CA ALA A 39 33.91 12.85 -12.28
C ALA A 39 32.44 12.53 -11.95
N LYS A 40 31.70 11.93 -12.90
CA LYS A 40 30.33 11.46 -12.66
C LYS A 40 30.29 10.36 -11.59
N LEU A 41 31.20 9.38 -11.66
CA LEU A 41 31.30 8.32 -10.66
C LEU A 41 31.65 8.87 -9.26
N LEU A 42 32.59 9.82 -9.19
CA LEU A 42 32.91 10.52 -7.95
C LEU A 42 31.67 11.19 -7.35
N LEU A 43 30.92 11.95 -8.15
CA LEU A 43 29.71 12.64 -7.70
C LEU A 43 28.63 11.65 -7.23
N GLU A 44 28.48 10.52 -7.91
CA GLU A 44 27.55 9.47 -7.53
C GLU A 44 27.88 8.87 -6.16
N LEU A 45 29.16 8.53 -5.92
CA LEU A 45 29.65 8.02 -4.64
C LEU A 45 29.44 9.05 -3.51
N LEU A 46 29.75 10.32 -3.76
CA LEU A 46 29.54 11.39 -2.79
C LEU A 46 28.05 11.60 -2.47
N CYS A 47 27.17 11.58 -3.48
CA CYS A 47 25.72 11.69 -3.29
C CYS A 47 25.14 10.52 -2.49
N ARG A 48 25.72 9.32 -2.62
CA ARG A 48 25.38 8.12 -1.82
C ARG A 48 25.99 8.14 -0.41
N GLY A 49 26.76 9.16 -0.05
CA GLY A 49 27.43 9.26 1.26
C GLY A 49 28.54 8.24 1.45
N ARG A 50 29.15 7.75 0.36
CA ARG A 50 30.18 6.70 0.36
C ARG A 50 31.59 7.27 0.55
N PHE A 51 31.82 7.89 1.70
CA PHE A 51 33.14 8.42 2.07
C PHE A 51 33.34 8.37 3.59
N LEU A 52 34.60 8.28 4.02
CA LEU A 52 34.99 8.21 5.42
C LEU A 52 36.15 9.19 5.70
N PRO A 53 36.20 9.76 6.92
CA PRO A 53 37.35 10.55 7.34
C PRO A 53 38.57 9.65 7.57
N SER A 54 39.74 10.15 7.23
CA SER A 54 41.02 9.46 7.38
C SER A 54 42.12 10.41 7.86
N LEU A 55 43.22 9.80 8.30
CA LEU A 55 44.46 10.48 8.62
C LEU A 55 45.56 9.91 7.72
N GLU A 56 46.25 10.78 6.98
CA GLU A 56 47.34 10.40 6.08
C GLU A 56 48.66 11.00 6.53
N HIS A 57 49.75 10.32 6.20
CA HIS A 57 51.09 10.85 6.39
C HIS A 57 51.49 11.65 5.15
N ALA A 58 51.85 12.93 5.32
CA ALA A 58 52.44 13.71 4.25
C ALA A 58 53.86 13.20 3.97
N SER A 59 54.11 12.75 2.74
CA SER A 59 55.39 12.18 2.31
C SER A 59 56.56 13.13 2.59
N GLY A 60 57.43 12.78 3.54
CA GLY A 60 58.74 13.41 3.75
C GLY A 60 59.00 14.05 5.12
N ASP A 61 57.98 14.62 5.78
CA ASP A 61 58.21 15.56 6.90
C ASP A 61 57.55 15.18 8.24
N GLY A 62 56.96 13.99 8.35
CA GLY A 62 56.31 13.53 9.61
C GLY A 62 55.06 14.32 9.99
N HIS A 63 54.54 15.15 9.08
CA HIS A 63 53.29 15.87 9.23
C HIS A 63 52.10 14.99 8.86
N PHE A 64 51.03 15.07 9.64
CA PHE A 64 49.78 14.37 9.38
C PHE A 64 48.82 15.29 8.62
N ARG A 65 48.00 14.69 7.76
CA ARG A 65 46.96 15.37 6.98
C ARG A 65 45.61 14.72 7.26
N ALA A 66 44.62 15.54 7.59
CA ALA A 66 43.22 15.11 7.60
C ALA A 66 42.69 15.02 6.17
N ALA A 67 42.05 13.90 5.80
CA ALA A 67 41.49 13.72 4.46
C ALA A 67 40.15 13.00 4.50
N TRP A 68 39.30 13.23 3.51
CA TRP A 68 38.12 12.42 3.24
C TRP A 68 38.43 11.43 2.12
N LYS A 69 38.28 10.13 2.39
CA LYS A 69 38.47 9.05 1.40
C LYS A 69 37.15 8.46 0.96
N LEU A 70 37.08 8.04 -0.30
CA LEU A 70 35.92 7.32 -0.81
C LEU A 70 35.87 5.89 -0.27
N LEU A 71 34.67 5.38 -0.10
CA LEU A 71 34.40 4.00 0.29
C LEU A 71 33.53 3.33 -0.79
N PRO A 72 34.13 2.88 -1.91
CA PRO A 72 33.36 2.23 -2.98
C PRO A 72 32.77 0.89 -2.51
N ASP A 73 31.56 0.58 -2.95
CA ASP A 73 30.94 -0.72 -2.67
C ASP A 73 31.66 -1.86 -3.41
N GLU A 74 31.73 -3.03 -2.78
CA GLU A 74 32.73 -4.06 -3.10
C GLU A 74 32.59 -4.71 -4.47
N THR A 75 31.37 -4.90 -4.97
CA THR A 75 31.14 -5.56 -6.26
C THR A 75 30.82 -4.54 -7.35
N TYR A 76 29.80 -3.70 -7.16
CA TYR A 76 29.32 -2.81 -8.20
C TYR A 76 30.26 -1.63 -8.50
N ASP A 77 30.72 -0.92 -7.47
CA ASP A 77 31.53 0.28 -7.67
C ASP A 77 32.99 -0.08 -7.97
N GLN A 78 33.54 -1.14 -7.35
CA GLN A 78 34.89 -1.62 -7.69
C GLN A 78 35.00 -2.10 -9.14
N GLU A 79 33.99 -2.76 -9.70
CA GLU A 79 33.98 -3.14 -11.13
C GLU A 79 34.05 -1.91 -12.04
N ARG A 80 33.28 -0.86 -11.73
CA ARG A 80 33.30 0.40 -12.50
C ARG A 80 34.63 1.13 -12.37
N ILE A 81 35.20 1.17 -11.17
CA ILE A 81 36.55 1.73 -10.94
C ILE A 81 37.59 0.91 -11.72
N ALA A 82 37.52 -0.42 -11.69
CA ALA A 82 38.42 -1.29 -12.44
C ALA A 82 38.29 -1.11 -13.96
N LEU A 83 37.07 -0.88 -14.47
CA LEU A 83 36.84 -0.54 -15.88
C LEU A 83 37.50 0.80 -16.24
N LEU A 84 37.38 1.83 -15.38
CA LEU A 84 38.05 3.11 -15.58
C LEU A 84 39.58 2.96 -15.52
N GLN A 85 40.12 2.19 -14.57
CA GLN A 85 41.57 1.94 -14.48
C GLN A 85 42.13 1.27 -15.74
N ARG A 86 41.36 0.37 -16.37
CA ARG A 86 41.73 -0.27 -17.65
C ARG A 86 41.61 0.66 -18.85
N ALA A 87 40.75 1.68 -18.75
CA ALA A 87 40.45 2.64 -19.83
C ALA A 87 41.22 3.96 -19.70
N VAL A 88 42.21 4.05 -18.81
CA VAL A 88 43.01 5.27 -18.62
C VAL A 88 43.64 5.72 -19.96
N PRO A 89 43.42 6.97 -20.40
CA PRO A 89 43.94 7.47 -21.67
C PRO A 89 45.47 7.45 -21.72
N LEU A 90 46.04 7.10 -22.88
CA LEU A 90 47.50 7.00 -23.07
C LEU A 90 48.26 8.29 -22.72
N VAL A 91 47.64 9.46 -22.90
CA VAL A 91 48.24 10.76 -22.52
C VAL A 91 48.50 10.87 -21.01
N CYS A 92 47.71 10.19 -20.18
CA CYS A 92 47.89 10.19 -18.73
C CYS A 92 49.11 9.35 -18.30
N HIS A 93 49.50 8.35 -19.10
CA HIS A 93 50.73 7.59 -18.85
C HIS A 93 52.01 8.40 -19.15
N ALA A 94 51.89 9.52 -19.87
CA ALA A 94 53.00 10.42 -20.15
C ALA A 94 53.31 11.38 -18.99
N LEU A 95 52.45 11.45 -17.96
CA LEU A 95 52.67 12.17 -16.71
C LEU A 95 53.70 11.41 -15.86
N GLY A 96 54.97 11.48 -16.27
CA GLY A 96 56.08 10.71 -15.69
C GLY A 96 57.45 11.29 -16.03
N LEU A 97 57.58 12.63 -16.02
CA LEU A 97 58.88 13.33 -16.19
C LEU A 97 59.58 13.62 -14.84
N ALA A 98 59.26 12.86 -13.79
CA ALA A 98 60.11 12.75 -12.61
C ALA A 98 60.89 11.42 -12.70
N PRO A 99 62.19 11.38 -12.37
CA PRO A 99 63.07 10.22 -12.61
C PRO A 99 62.67 8.92 -11.87
N THR A 100 61.64 8.95 -11.04
CA THR A 100 61.16 7.84 -10.20
C THR A 100 59.78 7.31 -10.59
N PHE A 101 59.04 7.94 -11.50
CA PHE A 101 57.68 7.51 -11.83
C PHE A 101 57.72 6.46 -12.95
N THR A 102 57.28 5.22 -12.66
CA THR A 102 57.23 4.14 -13.66
C THR A 102 55.85 4.09 -14.32
N ALA A 103 55.80 3.81 -15.62
CA ALA A 103 54.58 3.85 -16.45
C ALA A 103 53.45 2.86 -16.05
N HIS A 104 53.59 2.14 -14.93
CA HIS A 104 52.67 1.10 -14.45
C HIS A 104 51.69 1.58 -13.36
N GLU A 105 51.66 2.87 -13.04
CA GLU A 105 50.85 3.41 -11.93
C GLU A 105 49.56 4.14 -12.38
N SER A 106 48.90 3.67 -13.45
CA SER A 106 47.64 4.27 -13.94
C SER A 106 46.52 4.28 -12.89
N GLY A 107 46.54 3.31 -11.98
CA GLY A 107 45.61 3.25 -10.84
C GLY A 107 45.82 4.41 -9.86
N LEU A 108 47.07 4.83 -9.63
CA LEU A 108 47.39 5.91 -8.69
C LEU A 108 46.92 7.28 -9.18
N LEU A 109 46.84 7.50 -10.49
CA LEU A 109 46.31 8.75 -11.04
C LEU A 109 44.81 8.88 -10.81
N LEU A 110 44.06 7.79 -11.02
CA LEU A 110 42.62 7.78 -10.79
C LEU A 110 42.31 7.84 -9.29
N GLU A 111 43.06 7.10 -8.46
CA GLU A 111 42.97 7.15 -7.01
C GLU A 111 43.28 8.56 -6.47
N SER A 112 44.38 9.15 -6.92
CA SER A 112 44.74 10.54 -6.57
C SER A 112 43.68 11.54 -7.01
N PHE A 113 43.09 11.37 -8.20
CA PHE A 113 41.96 12.20 -8.63
C PHE A 113 40.77 12.08 -7.68
N PHE A 114 40.37 10.85 -7.34
CA PHE A 114 39.26 10.60 -6.43
C PHE A 114 39.51 11.14 -5.02
N ASP A 115 40.70 10.93 -4.47
CA ASP A 115 41.08 11.40 -3.13
C ASP A 115 41.11 12.94 -3.08
N HIS A 116 41.80 13.61 -4.01
CA HIS A 116 41.94 15.07 -3.98
C HIS A 116 40.65 15.79 -4.37
N CYS A 117 39.93 15.31 -5.39
CA CYS A 117 38.68 15.94 -5.80
C CYS A 117 37.54 15.62 -4.83
N GLY A 118 37.49 14.40 -4.29
CA GLY A 118 36.53 13.99 -3.27
C GLY A 118 36.69 14.80 -1.98
N ASP A 119 37.92 14.87 -1.44
CA ASP A 119 38.26 15.67 -0.26
C ASP A 119 37.87 17.15 -0.45
N ALA A 120 38.23 17.75 -1.59
CA ALA A 120 37.92 19.14 -1.87
C ALA A 120 36.41 19.42 -1.99
N LEU A 121 35.63 18.50 -2.58
CA LEU A 121 34.19 18.66 -2.70
C LEU A 121 33.47 18.52 -1.35
N VAL A 122 33.84 17.52 -0.54
CA VAL A 122 33.28 17.33 0.81
C VAL A 122 33.58 18.57 1.67
N ARG A 123 34.83 19.07 1.66
CA ARG A 123 35.21 20.29 2.38
C ARG A 123 34.49 21.53 1.88
N SER A 124 34.32 21.68 0.56
CA SER A 124 33.53 22.75 -0.04
C SER A 124 32.07 22.73 0.44
N PHE A 125 31.48 21.54 0.57
CA PHE A 125 30.13 21.37 1.08
C PHE A 125 30.04 21.72 2.57
N LEU A 126 30.94 21.19 3.39
CA LEU A 126 31.00 21.46 4.83
C LEU A 126 31.28 22.94 5.15
N ALA A 127 32.05 23.63 4.32
CA ALA A 127 32.27 25.07 4.46
C ALA A 127 31.00 25.92 4.20
N ARG A 128 30.03 25.39 3.45
CA ARG A 128 28.74 26.05 3.17
C ARG A 128 27.67 25.73 4.20
N SER A 129 27.80 24.58 4.88
CA SER A 129 26.90 24.13 5.92
C SER A 129 27.72 23.61 7.11
N PRO A 130 27.98 24.43 8.13
CA PRO A 130 28.72 23.98 9.31
C PRO A 130 27.85 22.99 10.10
N VAL A 131 27.92 21.70 9.75
CA VAL A 131 27.17 20.62 10.42
C VAL A 131 27.80 20.27 11.77
N LEU A 132 29.13 20.40 11.86
CA LEU A 132 29.88 20.20 13.09
C LEU A 132 30.13 21.57 13.70
N GLY A 133 29.45 21.88 14.80
CA GLY A 133 29.82 22.99 15.65
C GLY A 133 31.23 22.73 16.16
N THR A 134 32.23 23.29 15.49
CA THR A 134 33.53 23.52 16.12
C THR A 134 33.23 24.46 17.27
N GLY A 135 32.99 23.88 18.45
CA GLY A 135 32.79 24.64 19.67
C GLY A 135 33.89 25.67 19.73
N THR A 136 33.52 26.92 19.99
CA THR A 136 34.44 28.01 20.29
C THR A 136 35.34 27.56 21.43
N THR A 137 36.47 26.94 21.09
CA THR A 137 37.50 26.62 22.05
C THR A 137 38.06 27.95 22.53
N PRO A 138 38.16 28.18 23.84
CA PRO A 138 38.85 29.35 24.36
C PRO A 138 40.25 29.38 23.74
N GLU A 139 40.68 30.53 23.19
CA GLU A 139 41.95 30.72 22.46
C GLU A 139 43.21 30.29 23.24
N SER A 140 43.07 29.90 24.51
CA SER A 140 44.14 29.52 25.43
C SER A 140 44.33 28.02 25.66
N ARG A 141 43.54 27.12 25.06
CA ARG A 141 43.68 25.65 25.28
C ARG A 141 44.27 24.96 24.05
N ILE A 142 45.33 24.17 24.24
CA ILE A 142 45.87 23.29 23.20
C ILE A 142 44.80 22.23 22.89
N PRO A 143 44.29 22.16 21.64
CA PRO A 143 43.28 21.18 21.27
C PRO A 143 43.88 19.78 21.35
N SER A 144 43.06 18.82 21.80
CA SER A 144 43.41 17.39 21.74
C SER A 144 43.64 16.94 20.30
N ALA A 145 44.34 15.82 20.11
CA ALA A 145 44.58 15.23 18.78
C ALA A 145 43.28 15.06 17.96
N GLY A 146 42.20 14.60 18.61
CA GLY A 146 40.88 14.45 17.98
C GLY A 146 40.21 15.78 17.62
N GLU A 147 40.28 16.79 18.48
CA GLU A 147 39.68 18.11 18.21
C GLU A 147 40.37 18.82 17.05
N ALA A 148 41.70 18.78 17.00
CA ALA A 148 42.44 19.39 15.89
C ALA A 148 42.27 18.60 14.59
N TRP A 149 42.21 17.27 14.64
CA TRP A 149 41.87 16.46 13.48
C TRP A 149 40.48 16.80 12.93
N LEU A 150 39.47 16.92 13.79
CA LEU A 150 38.10 17.28 13.39
C LEU A 150 38.02 18.71 12.84
N ALA A 151 38.74 19.65 13.46
CA ALA A 151 38.89 21.01 12.94
C ALA A 151 39.59 21.01 11.56
N ALA A 152 40.66 20.23 11.40
CA ALA A 152 41.38 20.10 10.14
C ALA A 152 40.60 19.32 9.06
N LEU A 153 39.62 18.49 9.41
CA LEU A 153 38.73 17.81 8.45
C LEU A 153 37.66 18.74 7.87
N THR A 154 37.27 19.74 8.65
CA THR A 154 36.19 20.68 8.30
C THR A 154 36.73 22.02 7.75
N SER A 155 38.00 22.33 8.00
CA SER A 155 38.70 23.50 7.46
C SER A 155 39.06 23.34 5.97
N ARG A 156 39.62 24.40 5.37
CA ARG A 156 40.27 24.33 4.05
C ARG A 156 41.72 23.87 4.11
N ASP A 157 42.35 23.97 5.28
CA ASP A 157 43.74 23.57 5.50
C ASP A 157 43.76 22.20 6.21
N PRO A 158 44.18 21.14 5.52
CA PRO A 158 44.13 19.79 6.06
C PRO A 158 45.35 19.46 6.94
N SER A 159 46.29 20.38 7.12
CA SER A 159 47.55 20.14 7.83
C SER A 159 47.38 20.06 9.35
N LEU A 160 48.15 19.16 9.98
CA LEU A 160 48.15 18.95 11.43
C LEU A 160 49.55 19.12 11.99
N THR A 161 49.66 19.92 13.06
CA THR A 161 50.93 20.33 13.69
C THR A 161 51.19 19.65 15.04
N GLN A 162 50.35 18.71 15.46
CA GLN A 162 50.45 18.06 16.78
C GLN A 162 51.47 16.91 16.81
N SER A 163 51.80 16.45 18.03
CA SER A 163 52.81 15.43 18.27
C SER A 163 52.49 14.08 17.60
N GLY A 164 53.52 13.41 17.06
CA GLY A 164 53.34 12.18 16.27
C GLY A 164 52.81 10.97 17.05
N TYR A 165 53.00 10.90 18.37
CA TYR A 165 52.52 9.74 19.16
C TYR A 165 50.99 9.74 19.33
N GLU A 166 50.40 10.89 19.68
CA GLU A 166 48.94 10.99 19.83
C GLU A 166 48.23 10.82 18.48
N MET A 167 48.85 11.33 17.40
CA MET A 167 48.34 11.17 16.04
C MET A 167 48.44 9.72 15.55
N ALA A 168 49.53 9.01 15.83
CA ALA A 168 49.63 7.59 15.49
C ALA A 168 48.59 6.74 16.24
N LYS A 169 48.31 7.08 17.51
CA LYS A 169 47.23 6.42 18.27
C LYS A 169 45.86 6.68 17.65
N LEU A 170 45.59 7.94 17.27
CA LEU A 170 44.35 8.32 16.60
C LEU A 170 44.21 7.62 15.24
N GLU A 171 45.29 7.57 14.45
CA GLU A 171 45.34 6.86 13.17
C GLU A 171 44.96 5.39 13.34
N GLN A 172 45.53 4.69 14.32
CA GLN A 172 45.17 3.28 14.59
C GLN A 172 43.69 3.12 14.96
N GLN A 173 43.13 4.05 15.74
CA GLN A 173 41.71 4.03 16.06
C GLN A 173 40.84 4.28 14.83
N LEU A 174 41.20 5.26 14.00
CA LEU A 174 40.49 5.57 12.75
C LEU A 174 40.59 4.44 11.73
N GLN A 175 41.74 3.78 11.60
CA GLN A 175 41.92 2.64 10.70
C GLN A 175 41.05 1.46 11.13
N ARG A 176 40.96 1.17 12.44
CA ARG A 176 40.05 0.13 12.96
C ARG A 176 38.59 0.47 12.66
N TRP A 177 38.19 1.71 12.93
CA TRP A 177 36.84 2.18 12.66
C TRP A 177 36.52 2.17 11.15
N ASN A 178 37.45 2.58 10.29
CA ASN A 178 37.28 2.54 8.84
C ASN A 178 37.20 1.10 8.30
N LEU A 179 38.00 0.19 8.85
CA LEU A 179 37.98 -1.24 8.49
C LEU A 179 36.64 -1.89 8.89
N ALA A 180 36.15 -1.60 10.10
CA ALA A 180 34.85 -2.04 10.57
C ALA A 180 33.74 -1.60 9.60
N ASN A 181 33.76 -0.32 9.22
CA ASN A 181 32.79 0.26 8.29
C ASN A 181 32.87 -0.35 6.89
N SER A 182 34.09 -0.59 6.39
CA SER A 182 34.30 -1.25 5.11
C SER A 182 33.72 -2.67 5.14
N LYS A 183 34.06 -3.48 6.13
CA LYS A 183 33.53 -4.85 6.25
C LYS A 183 32.03 -4.90 6.46
N ALA A 184 31.45 -3.97 7.20
CA ALA A 184 30.01 -3.89 7.39
C ALA A 184 29.26 -3.65 6.07
N THR A 185 29.81 -2.80 5.19
CA THR A 185 29.28 -2.62 3.84
C THR A 185 29.47 -3.87 2.97
N GLN A 186 30.56 -4.62 3.15
CA GLN A 186 30.82 -5.88 2.43
C GLN A 186 29.80 -6.96 2.81
N HIS A 187 29.56 -7.13 4.11
CA HIS A 187 28.59 -8.10 4.63
C HIS A 187 27.14 -7.60 4.57
N ARG A 188 26.92 -6.39 4.02
CA ARG A 188 25.60 -5.77 3.81
C ARG A 188 24.73 -5.81 5.07
N VAL A 189 25.31 -5.41 6.19
CA VAL A 189 24.63 -5.36 7.50
C VAL A 189 24.28 -3.91 7.82
N ARG A 190 23.05 -3.68 8.26
CA ARG A 190 22.55 -2.35 8.68
C ARG A 190 21.86 -2.40 10.03
N ALA A 191 21.80 -1.26 10.72
CA ALA A 191 20.94 -1.10 11.88
C ALA A 191 19.47 -1.12 11.45
N CYS A 192 18.62 -1.68 12.31
CA CYS A 192 17.18 -1.79 12.12
C CYS A 192 16.45 -1.41 13.41
N LEU A 193 15.33 -0.71 13.26
CA LEU A 193 14.45 -0.30 14.35
C LEU A 193 13.11 -1.02 14.21
N GLN A 194 12.74 -1.79 15.23
CA GLN A 194 11.47 -2.50 15.27
C GLN A 194 10.56 -1.86 16.31
N LEU A 195 9.43 -1.30 15.85
CA LEU A 195 8.42 -0.77 16.75
C LEU A 195 7.52 -1.91 17.23
N GLN A 196 7.46 -2.13 18.54
CA GLN A 196 6.55 -3.09 19.16
C GLN A 196 5.42 -2.37 19.90
N PRO A 197 4.16 -2.80 19.70
CA PRO A 197 3.05 -2.29 20.49
C PRO A 197 3.16 -2.78 21.95
N PRO A 198 2.58 -2.05 22.91
CA PRO A 198 2.52 -2.46 24.31
C PRO A 198 1.77 -3.79 24.50
N ASN A 199 2.24 -4.63 25.43
CA ASN A 199 1.63 -5.93 25.76
C ASN A 199 0.30 -5.82 26.52
N GLU A 200 0.09 -4.75 27.30
CA GLU A 200 -1.17 -4.49 28.00
C GLU A 200 -1.68 -3.08 27.68
N ALA A 201 -2.89 -2.99 27.16
CA ALA A 201 -3.58 -1.72 26.95
C ALA A 201 -4.32 -1.32 28.23
N SER A 202 -3.63 -0.65 29.15
CA SER A 202 -4.33 0.09 30.20
C SER A 202 -4.73 1.47 29.66
N ASP A 203 -5.96 1.61 29.17
CA ASP A 203 -6.61 2.89 28.81
C ASP A 203 -6.93 3.78 30.03
N SER A 204 -6.28 3.54 31.18
CA SER A 204 -6.43 4.40 32.34
C SER A 204 -5.44 5.56 32.27
N PRO A 205 -5.87 6.83 32.50
CA PRO A 205 -4.98 8.00 32.54
C PRO A 205 -3.87 7.92 33.60
N ALA A 206 -3.86 6.87 34.44
CA ALA A 206 -2.84 6.58 35.45
C ALA A 206 -1.66 5.72 34.95
N ARG A 207 -1.78 5.03 33.80
CA ARG A 207 -0.69 4.23 33.18
C ARG A 207 -0.74 4.36 31.66
N PRO A 208 -0.01 5.31 31.06
CA PRO A 208 0.03 5.45 29.61
C PRO A 208 0.60 4.20 28.95
N ALA A 209 0.10 3.88 27.75
CA ALA A 209 0.63 2.83 26.89
C ALA A 209 2.10 3.09 26.56
N GLU A 210 3.01 2.23 27.03
CA GLU A 210 4.44 2.32 26.78
C GLU A 210 4.81 1.51 25.53
N TRP A 211 5.16 2.21 24.46
CA TRP A 211 5.64 1.58 23.23
C TRP A 211 7.13 1.30 23.36
N SER A 212 7.60 0.16 22.82
CA SER A 212 9.02 -0.17 22.83
C SER A 212 9.56 -0.21 21.41
N LEU A 213 10.59 0.59 21.14
CA LEU A 213 11.33 0.59 19.88
C LEU A 213 12.63 -0.20 20.10
N ARG A 214 12.67 -1.45 19.62
CA ARG A 214 13.81 -2.34 19.78
C ARG A 214 14.88 -2.08 18.73
N PHE A 215 16.14 -2.19 19.14
CA PHE A 215 17.30 -2.01 18.28
C PHE A 215 17.81 -3.37 17.81
N LEU A 216 18.04 -3.49 16.50
CA LEU A 216 18.42 -4.74 15.85
C LEU A 216 19.50 -4.46 14.81
N LEU A 217 20.29 -5.47 14.46
CA LEU A 217 21.02 -5.54 13.20
C LEU A 217 20.23 -6.39 12.21
N GLN A 218 20.22 -6.00 10.94
CA GLN A 218 19.50 -6.68 9.86
C GLN A 218 20.42 -6.85 8.65
N SER A 219 20.33 -7.98 7.95
CA SER A 219 20.93 -8.16 6.63
C SER A 219 20.14 -7.41 5.55
N GLU A 220 20.83 -6.72 4.64
CA GLU A 220 20.18 -6.11 3.47
C GLU A 220 19.69 -7.16 2.45
N ASP A 221 20.33 -8.33 2.38
CA ASP A 221 20.00 -9.39 1.41
C ASP A 221 18.78 -10.21 1.84
N SER A 222 18.56 -10.33 3.14
CA SER A 222 17.48 -11.13 3.70
C SER A 222 16.88 -10.40 4.91
N PRO A 223 15.75 -9.68 4.72
CA PRO A 223 15.13 -8.87 5.77
C PRO A 223 14.70 -9.66 7.03
N ASP A 224 14.53 -10.98 6.91
CA ASP A 224 14.15 -11.86 8.02
C ASP A 224 15.33 -12.23 8.93
N HIS A 225 16.57 -12.02 8.46
CA HIS A 225 17.78 -12.23 9.25
C HIS A 225 18.02 -11.01 10.13
N ILE A 226 17.62 -11.14 11.40
CA ILE A 226 17.74 -10.11 12.42
C ILE A 226 18.58 -10.61 13.61
N LEU A 227 19.31 -9.69 14.23
CA LEU A 227 20.07 -9.93 15.47
C LEU A 227 19.72 -8.81 16.46
N PRO A 228 19.02 -9.11 17.56
CA PRO A 228 18.72 -8.12 18.59
C PRO A 228 19.95 -7.51 19.24
N ALA A 229 19.87 -6.23 19.59
CA ALA A 229 20.96 -5.53 20.27
C ALA A 229 21.31 -6.18 21.62
N ALA A 230 20.31 -6.69 22.37
CA ALA A 230 20.55 -7.40 23.62
C ALA A 230 21.46 -8.62 23.45
N ASP A 231 21.22 -9.41 22.39
CA ASP A 231 21.99 -10.61 22.07
C ASP A 231 23.38 -10.23 21.56
N LEU A 232 23.48 -9.15 20.78
CA LEU A 232 24.75 -8.57 20.34
C LEU A 232 25.63 -8.17 21.54
N TRP A 233 25.08 -7.46 22.53
CA TRP A 233 25.81 -7.06 23.74
C TRP A 233 26.21 -8.25 24.62
N ALA A 234 25.44 -9.34 24.58
CA ALA A 234 25.79 -10.61 25.22
C ALA A 234 26.90 -11.38 24.49
N GLY A 235 27.32 -10.90 23.31
CA GLY A 235 28.37 -11.50 22.48
C GLY A 235 27.85 -12.58 21.52
N GLU A 236 26.53 -12.71 21.36
CA GLU A 236 25.93 -13.61 20.39
C GLU A 236 26.03 -13.04 18.97
N ARG A 237 26.21 -13.92 17.99
CA ARG A 237 26.38 -13.54 16.58
C ARG A 237 25.20 -13.87 15.68
N GLY A 238 24.25 -14.70 16.15
CA GLY A 238 23.06 -15.09 15.38
C GLY A 238 23.38 -15.51 13.95
N PHE A 239 22.71 -14.88 12.97
CA PHE A 239 22.91 -15.14 11.53
C PHE A 239 24.28 -14.70 10.99
N LEU A 240 25.06 -13.94 11.77
CA LEU A 240 26.41 -13.49 11.46
C LEU A 240 27.49 -14.43 12.05
N ALA A 241 27.12 -15.62 12.50
CA ALA A 241 28.07 -16.60 13.04
C ALA A 241 29.17 -17.00 12.02
N GLU A 242 28.83 -17.03 10.73
CA GLU A 242 29.75 -17.34 9.63
C GLU A 242 30.44 -16.10 9.03
N SER A 243 30.16 -14.90 9.55
CA SER A 243 30.77 -13.65 9.10
C SER A 243 32.19 -13.49 9.66
N GLU A 244 33.07 -12.85 8.88
CA GLU A 244 34.40 -12.44 9.32
C GLU A 244 34.39 -11.24 10.30
N LEU A 245 33.20 -10.68 10.58
CA LEU A 245 33.02 -9.56 11.51
C LEU A 245 33.28 -10.00 12.96
N THR A 246 34.02 -9.16 13.67
CA THR A 246 34.20 -9.26 15.12
C THR A 246 33.01 -8.64 15.85
N SER A 247 32.77 -9.03 17.10
CA SER A 247 31.66 -8.48 17.90
C SER A 247 31.77 -6.96 18.04
N ALA A 248 32.97 -6.43 18.26
CA ALA A 248 33.20 -4.98 18.33
C ALA A 248 32.86 -4.24 17.01
N GLU A 249 33.15 -4.83 15.85
CA GLU A 249 32.78 -4.23 14.55
C GLU A 249 31.25 -4.18 14.38
N LEU A 250 30.53 -5.22 14.84
CA LEU A 250 29.06 -5.24 14.82
C LEU A 250 28.44 -4.21 15.76
N GLU A 251 29.01 -4.03 16.95
CA GLU A 251 28.60 -3.00 17.91
C GLU A 251 28.76 -1.60 17.33
N GLU A 252 29.89 -1.33 16.64
CA GLU A 252 30.13 -0.04 15.96
C GLU A 252 29.10 0.24 14.86
N VAL A 253 28.73 -0.78 14.07
CA VAL A 253 27.69 -0.67 13.03
C VAL A 253 26.34 -0.30 13.63
N LEU A 254 25.96 -0.97 14.72
CA LEU A 254 24.70 -0.69 15.41
C LEU A 254 24.70 0.75 15.97
N LEU A 255 25.73 1.14 16.72
CA LEU A 255 25.82 2.47 17.34
C LEU A 255 25.84 3.59 16.29
N ARG A 256 26.53 3.39 15.16
CA ARG A 256 26.51 4.33 14.04
C ARG A 256 25.11 4.50 13.46
N GLY A 257 24.42 3.38 13.21
CA GLY A 257 23.06 3.40 12.69
C GLY A 257 22.08 4.08 13.64
N LEU A 258 22.19 3.81 14.95
CA LEU A 258 21.39 4.48 15.97
C LEU A 258 21.73 5.97 16.11
N GLY A 259 22.99 6.36 15.98
CA GLY A 259 23.43 7.76 15.97
C GLY A 259 22.80 8.55 14.82
N THR A 260 22.80 7.97 13.61
CA THR A 260 22.08 8.53 12.45
C THR A 260 20.57 8.56 12.71
N ALA A 261 20.01 7.50 13.29
CA ALA A 261 18.59 7.44 13.61
C ALA A 261 18.16 8.55 14.57
N ALA A 262 18.98 8.85 15.58
CA ALA A 262 18.71 9.88 16.59
C ALA A 262 18.77 11.32 16.06
N GLN A 263 19.29 11.53 14.84
CA GLN A 263 19.18 12.81 14.13
C GLN A 263 17.79 12.99 13.50
N HIS A 264 17.21 11.91 12.99
CA HIS A 264 15.89 11.91 12.37
C HIS A 264 14.75 11.71 13.38
N PHE A 265 15.01 11.06 14.52
CA PHE A 265 14.03 10.80 15.56
C PHE A 265 14.61 11.12 16.94
N PRO A 266 14.42 12.37 17.44
CA PRO A 266 15.01 12.84 18.69
C PRO A 266 14.75 11.99 19.95
N PRO A 267 13.58 11.32 20.11
CA PRO A 267 13.33 10.46 21.28
C PRO A 267 14.37 9.35 21.49
N LEU A 268 15.07 8.91 20.43
CA LEU A 268 16.13 7.90 20.53
C LEU A 268 17.36 8.36 21.31
N ARG A 269 17.59 9.67 21.44
CA ARG A 269 18.78 10.19 22.15
C ARG A 269 18.84 9.72 23.60
N ARG A 270 17.68 9.60 24.26
CA ARG A 270 17.60 9.12 25.64
C ARG A 270 18.10 7.68 25.80
N ALA A 271 17.82 6.83 24.81
CA ALA A 271 18.26 5.44 24.86
C ALA A 271 19.78 5.31 24.64
N LEU A 272 20.39 6.25 23.91
CA LEU A 272 21.84 6.28 23.63
C LEU A 272 22.70 6.81 24.79
N GLU A 273 22.08 7.28 25.87
CA GLU A 273 22.81 7.62 27.10
C GLU A 273 23.22 6.36 27.90
N SER A 274 22.58 5.22 27.64
CA SER A 274 22.93 3.93 28.23
C SER A 274 24.18 3.35 27.55
N PRO A 275 25.09 2.71 28.32
CA PRO A 275 26.28 2.05 27.75
C PRO A 275 25.93 0.85 26.84
N PHE A 276 24.76 0.23 27.03
CA PHE A 276 24.27 -0.90 26.22
C PHE A 276 22.82 -0.61 25.79
N PRO A 277 22.61 0.14 24.71
CA PRO A 277 21.27 0.49 24.24
C PRO A 277 20.59 -0.74 23.60
N CYS A 278 19.45 -1.16 24.16
CA CYS A 278 18.66 -2.29 23.63
C CYS A 278 17.31 -1.86 23.04
N GLU A 279 16.65 -0.92 23.70
CA GLU A 279 15.34 -0.42 23.31
C GLU A 279 15.15 1.04 23.77
N ALA A 280 14.23 1.75 23.10
CA ALA A 280 13.71 3.04 23.54
C ALA A 280 12.24 2.91 23.93
N VAL A 281 11.89 3.44 25.10
CA VAL A 281 10.49 3.58 25.53
C VAL A 281 9.93 4.86 24.91
N LEU A 282 8.80 4.71 24.21
CA LEU A 282 8.11 5.75 23.47
C LEU A 282 6.70 5.96 24.03
N SER A 283 6.23 7.20 23.98
CA SER A 283 4.80 7.48 24.18
C SER A 283 3.99 7.11 22.93
N THR A 284 2.67 6.99 23.06
CA THR A 284 1.77 6.79 21.91
C THR A 284 1.91 7.90 20.85
N ILE A 285 2.23 9.13 21.27
CA ILE A 285 2.45 10.26 20.35
C ILE A 285 3.76 10.06 19.59
N ASP A 286 4.84 9.72 20.29
CA ASP A 286 6.15 9.46 19.67
C ASP A 286 6.10 8.25 18.72
N ALA A 287 5.34 7.21 19.08
CA ALA A 287 5.12 6.05 18.23
C ALA A 287 4.39 6.40 16.92
N TYR A 288 3.39 7.29 17.00
CA TYR A 288 2.68 7.80 15.83
C TYR A 288 3.59 8.68 14.94
N GLU A 289 4.38 9.57 15.54
CA GLU A 289 5.40 10.36 14.82
C GLU A 289 6.43 9.45 14.14
N PHE A 290 6.86 8.39 14.82
CA PHE A 290 7.75 7.38 14.26
C PHE A 290 7.15 6.71 13.02
N LEU A 291 5.91 6.24 13.11
CA LEU A 291 5.23 5.53 12.02
C LEU A 291 5.02 6.41 10.77
N ARG A 292 4.72 7.70 10.97
CA ARG A 292 4.38 8.61 9.86
C ARG A 292 5.56 9.33 9.25
N GLU A 293 6.49 9.80 10.07
CA GLU A 293 7.54 10.71 9.63
C GLU A 293 8.92 10.06 9.72
N ALA A 294 9.25 9.49 10.88
CA ALA A 294 10.59 8.97 11.10
C ALA A 294 10.87 7.71 10.28
N ALA A 295 9.97 6.72 10.25
CA ALA A 295 10.23 5.46 9.57
C ALA A 295 10.52 5.63 8.06
N PRO A 296 9.75 6.44 7.29
CA PRO A 296 10.09 6.74 5.90
C PRO A 296 11.43 7.49 5.75
N ALA A 297 11.76 8.40 6.67
CA ALA A 297 13.02 9.15 6.63
C ALA A 297 14.23 8.25 6.93
N LEU A 298 14.09 7.36 7.92
CA LEU A 298 15.10 6.39 8.35
C LEU A 298 15.37 5.35 7.25
N SER A 299 14.32 4.87 6.58
CA SER A 299 14.47 3.97 5.44
C SER A 299 15.27 4.61 4.30
N LYS A 300 15.02 5.90 4.01
CA LYS A 300 15.81 6.67 3.03
C LYS A 300 17.26 6.87 3.46
N ALA A 301 17.51 6.95 4.76
CA ALA A 301 18.86 7.03 5.33
C ALA A 301 19.60 5.68 5.38
N GLY A 302 19.00 4.60 4.86
CA GLY A 302 19.60 3.26 4.82
C GLY A 302 19.41 2.46 6.10
N ILE A 303 18.56 2.91 7.03
CA ILE A 303 18.24 2.21 8.28
C ILE A 303 17.01 1.33 8.07
N GLY A 304 17.09 0.07 8.50
CA GLY A 304 15.95 -0.86 8.48
C GLY A 304 14.83 -0.37 9.40
N THR A 305 13.59 -0.47 8.96
CA THR A 305 12.42 -0.18 9.81
C THR A 305 11.44 -1.33 9.72
N MET A 306 11.10 -1.92 10.86
CA MET A 306 10.09 -2.97 10.96
C MET A 306 8.87 -2.38 11.66
N LEU A 307 7.81 -2.20 10.87
CA LEU A 307 6.54 -1.67 11.34
C LEU A 307 5.59 -2.83 11.68
N PRO A 308 4.66 -2.62 12.63
CA PRO A 308 3.65 -3.62 12.93
C PRO A 308 2.74 -3.93 11.73
N ASP A 309 2.29 -5.18 11.62
CA ASP A 309 1.49 -5.68 10.48
C ASP A 309 0.21 -4.87 10.23
N TRP A 310 -0.42 -4.36 11.29
CA TRP A 310 -1.68 -3.61 11.22
C TRP A 310 -1.54 -2.21 10.62
N TRP A 311 -0.33 -1.62 10.59
CA TRP A 311 -0.13 -0.24 10.08
C TRP A 311 -0.35 -0.14 8.57
N ASN A 312 0.01 -1.19 7.83
CA ASN A 312 -0.16 -1.25 6.37
C ASN A 312 -1.53 -1.76 5.94
N ASP A 313 -2.39 -2.16 6.87
CA ASP A 313 -3.70 -2.71 6.56
C ASP A 313 -4.73 -1.59 6.35
N GLN A 314 -5.21 -1.44 5.10
CA GLN A 314 -6.26 -0.48 4.76
C GLN A 314 -7.60 -0.79 5.46
N ALA A 315 -7.80 -2.03 5.93
CA ALA A 315 -8.98 -2.44 6.68
C ALA A 315 -8.99 -1.91 8.13
N SER A 316 -7.87 -1.39 8.64
CA SER A 316 -7.77 -0.81 9.98
C SER A 316 -8.30 0.62 10.06
N GLY A 317 -8.91 1.16 9.00
CA GLY A 317 -9.45 2.53 8.99
C GLY A 317 -10.80 2.69 9.70
N ILE A 318 -11.29 3.94 9.71
CA ILE A 318 -12.65 4.26 10.17
C ILE A 318 -13.65 3.89 9.07
N GLY A 319 -14.63 3.06 9.42
CA GLY A 319 -15.69 2.58 8.54
C GLY A 319 -17.08 2.97 9.03
N LEU A 320 -18.03 3.01 8.11
CA LEU A 320 -19.45 3.15 8.42
C LEU A 320 -20.14 1.78 8.37
N ARG A 321 -20.99 1.50 9.35
CA ARG A 321 -21.89 0.35 9.34
C ARG A 321 -23.32 0.85 9.27
N LEU A 322 -24.06 0.35 8.30
CA LEU A 322 -25.48 0.69 8.15
C LEU A 322 -26.30 -0.43 8.79
N LYS A 323 -27.08 -0.07 9.81
CA LYS A 323 -28.03 -0.97 10.46
C LYS A 323 -29.45 -0.61 10.02
N VAL A 324 -30.16 -1.57 9.42
CA VAL A 324 -31.55 -1.42 8.98
C VAL A 324 -32.46 -2.32 9.82
N GLU A 325 -33.44 -1.72 10.48
CA GLU A 325 -34.39 -2.45 11.29
C GLU A 325 -35.72 -2.61 10.55
N THR A 326 -36.13 -3.86 10.36
CA THR A 326 -37.46 -4.18 9.83
C THR A 326 -38.16 -5.21 10.71
N ALA A 327 -39.49 -5.12 10.82
CA ALA A 327 -40.26 -6.10 11.57
C ALA A 327 -40.24 -7.46 10.86
N ASP A 328 -40.14 -8.54 11.65
CA ASP A 328 -40.32 -9.90 11.14
C ASP A 328 -41.73 -10.07 10.57
N ARG A 329 -41.82 -10.73 9.40
CA ARG A 329 -43.13 -11.14 8.89
C ARG A 329 -43.68 -12.22 9.84
N PRO A 330 -44.94 -12.14 10.31
CA PRO A 330 -45.59 -13.34 10.83
C PRO A 330 -45.59 -14.39 9.71
N SER A 331 -45.26 -15.62 10.08
CA SER A 331 -45.28 -16.80 9.20
C SER A 331 -46.51 -16.80 8.31
N LEU A 332 -46.27 -17.02 7.01
CA LEU A 332 -47.24 -17.04 5.90
C LEU A 332 -48.50 -17.86 6.22
N SER A 333 -49.47 -17.24 6.87
CA SER A 333 -50.88 -17.56 6.67
C SER A 333 -51.39 -16.68 5.54
N SER A 334 -51.83 -17.34 4.48
CA SER A 334 -52.58 -16.78 3.35
C SER A 334 -53.61 -15.75 3.82
N ASP A 335 -53.45 -14.47 3.45
CA ASP A 335 -54.56 -13.73 2.80
C ASP A 335 -54.29 -12.27 2.38
N ARG A 336 -53.10 -11.69 2.57
CA ARG A 336 -52.86 -10.30 2.13
C ARG A 336 -51.52 -10.13 1.43
N GLN A 337 -51.55 -10.26 0.11
CA GLN A 337 -50.52 -9.71 -0.77
C GLN A 337 -50.57 -8.17 -0.70
N SER A 338 -49.92 -7.60 0.31
CA SER A 338 -49.49 -6.21 0.21
C SER A 338 -48.16 -6.20 -0.55
N PRO A 339 -48.09 -5.59 -1.75
CA PRO A 339 -46.83 -5.46 -2.46
C PRO A 339 -45.98 -4.43 -1.71
N LEU A 340 -45.13 -4.90 -0.81
CA LEU A 340 -44.11 -4.07 -0.18
C LEU A 340 -43.06 -3.77 -1.25
N GLY A 341 -43.19 -2.60 -1.88
CA GLY A 341 -42.30 -2.15 -2.93
C GLY A 341 -40.97 -1.63 -2.39
N MET A 342 -39.97 -1.55 -3.27
CA MET A 342 -38.64 -0.96 -3.06
C MET A 342 -38.64 0.46 -2.45
N ASN A 343 -39.79 1.14 -2.46
CA ASN A 343 -40.01 2.49 -1.92
C ASN A 343 -40.56 2.50 -0.49
N GLN A 344 -40.71 1.34 0.17
CA GLN A 344 -41.09 1.30 1.58
C GLN A 344 -40.02 2.02 2.42
N LEU A 345 -40.47 2.92 3.29
CA LEU A 345 -39.62 3.58 4.26
C LEU A 345 -39.24 2.60 5.36
N VAL A 346 -37.94 2.37 5.54
CA VAL A 346 -37.38 1.53 6.61
C VAL A 346 -36.63 2.39 7.62
N GLU A 347 -36.62 1.96 8.87
CA GLU A 347 -35.82 2.63 9.90
C GLU A 347 -34.37 2.20 9.76
N PHE A 348 -33.48 3.20 9.71
CA PHE A 348 -32.05 2.97 9.57
C PHE A 348 -31.29 3.75 10.64
N SER A 349 -30.15 3.21 11.02
CA SER A 349 -29.20 3.83 11.93
C SER A 349 -27.79 3.59 11.43
N TRP A 350 -26.93 4.60 11.57
CA TRP A 350 -25.52 4.49 11.26
C TRP A 350 -24.73 4.23 12.54
N GLU A 351 -23.84 3.26 12.48
CA GLU A 351 -22.83 2.98 13.50
C GLU A 351 -21.44 3.22 12.89
N ILE A 352 -20.50 3.71 13.70
CA ILE A 352 -19.11 3.79 13.28
C ILE A 352 -18.41 2.50 13.67
N SER A 353 -17.66 1.93 12.73
CA SER A 353 -16.69 0.89 13.03
C SER A 353 -15.27 1.44 12.95
N VAL A 354 -14.43 1.01 13.88
CA VAL A 354 -12.98 1.28 13.85
C VAL A 354 -12.32 -0.07 13.70
N GLY A 355 -11.79 -0.35 12.52
CA GLY A 355 -11.47 -1.72 12.09
C GLY A 355 -12.72 -2.61 12.06
N GLU A 356 -12.67 -3.76 12.73
CA GLU A 356 -13.81 -4.70 12.81
C GLU A 356 -14.79 -4.43 13.95
N ASN A 357 -14.45 -3.51 14.86
CA ASN A 357 -15.19 -3.30 16.11
C ASN A 357 -16.26 -2.23 15.98
N ARG A 358 -17.40 -2.45 16.66
CA ARG A 358 -18.53 -1.51 16.73
C ARG A 358 -18.26 -0.51 17.85
N LEU A 359 -18.33 0.78 17.56
CA LEU A 359 -18.25 1.84 18.56
C LEU A 359 -19.55 2.64 18.53
N SER A 360 -20.09 2.90 19.73
CA SER A 360 -21.21 3.83 19.87
C SER A 360 -20.76 5.23 19.48
N SER A 361 -21.72 6.06 19.05
CA SER A 361 -21.42 7.46 18.70
C SER A 361 -20.87 8.26 19.90
N GLU A 362 -21.26 7.92 21.12
CA GLU A 362 -20.76 8.53 22.35
C GLU A 362 -19.31 8.12 22.64
N ALA A 363 -19.01 6.82 22.60
CA ALA A 363 -17.64 6.33 22.80
C ALA A 363 -16.69 6.86 21.72
N PHE A 364 -17.14 6.96 20.47
CA PHE A 364 -16.34 7.56 19.40
C PHE A 364 -16.07 9.04 19.65
N ARG A 365 -17.03 9.82 20.16
CA ARG A 365 -16.79 11.23 20.53
C ARG A 365 -15.77 11.37 21.65
N GLU A 366 -15.82 10.51 22.67
CA GLU A 366 -14.84 10.49 23.75
C GLU A 366 -13.42 10.19 23.22
N LEU A 367 -13.30 9.22 22.31
CA LEU A 367 -12.03 8.90 21.65
C LEU A 367 -11.49 10.05 20.79
N VAL A 368 -12.35 10.81 20.12
CA VAL A 368 -11.90 11.99 19.36
C VAL A 368 -11.47 13.12 20.30
N GLN A 369 -12.14 13.28 21.45
CA GLN A 369 -11.82 14.31 22.45
C GLN A 369 -10.49 14.04 23.17
N SER A 370 -10.10 12.78 23.35
CA SER A 370 -8.81 12.43 23.96
C SER A 370 -7.61 12.86 23.09
N ASN A 371 -7.83 13.18 21.80
CA ASN A 371 -6.84 13.69 20.85
C ASN A 371 -5.60 12.77 20.70
N ILE A 372 -5.78 11.47 20.93
CA ILE A 372 -4.75 10.45 20.77
C ILE A 372 -4.84 9.90 19.34
N PRO A 373 -3.77 9.98 18.53
CA PRO A 373 -3.83 9.60 17.11
C PRO A 373 -3.87 8.08 16.88
N LEU A 374 -3.38 7.28 17.84
CA LEU A 374 -3.43 5.82 17.83
C LEU A 374 -4.29 5.36 19.01
N VAL A 375 -5.32 4.55 18.72
CA VAL A 375 -6.23 4.02 19.74
C VAL A 375 -6.21 2.51 19.70
N TYR A 376 -6.24 1.88 20.88
CA TYR A 376 -6.36 0.44 21.00
C TYR A 376 -7.84 0.04 21.12
N VAL A 377 -8.36 -0.67 20.14
CA VAL A 377 -9.77 -1.10 20.11
C VAL A 377 -9.84 -2.61 19.94
N ALA A 378 -10.38 -3.29 20.97
CA ALA A 378 -10.63 -4.74 21.04
C ALA A 378 -9.52 -5.62 20.41
N GLY A 379 -8.29 -5.44 20.90
CA GLY A 379 -7.16 -6.30 20.52
C GLY A 379 -6.24 -5.73 19.44
N ARG A 380 -6.58 -4.60 18.81
CA ARG A 380 -5.79 -4.02 17.69
C ARG A 380 -5.62 -2.50 17.82
N TRP A 381 -4.48 -2.01 17.34
CA TRP A 381 -4.19 -0.58 17.22
C TRP A 381 -4.75 -0.03 15.91
N VAL A 382 -5.40 1.12 15.98
CA VAL A 382 -6.01 1.78 14.83
C VAL A 382 -5.59 3.25 14.77
N GLU A 383 -5.23 3.71 13.57
CA GLU A 383 -4.93 5.12 13.27
C GLU A 383 -6.22 5.93 13.11
N LEU A 384 -6.37 6.98 13.92
CA LEU A 384 -7.42 7.98 13.77
C LEU A 384 -6.92 9.16 12.93
N LYS A 385 -7.15 9.11 11.62
CA LYS A 385 -6.78 10.22 10.72
C LYS A 385 -7.65 11.45 10.99
N PRO A 386 -7.07 12.65 11.25
CA PRO A 386 -7.84 13.85 11.60
C PRO A 386 -8.88 14.29 10.56
N LYS A 387 -8.65 13.99 9.28
CA LYS A 387 -9.59 14.30 8.19
C LYS A 387 -10.79 13.34 8.19
N GLU A 388 -10.56 12.07 8.51
CA GLU A 388 -11.60 11.03 8.52
C GLU A 388 -12.46 11.14 9.78
N THR A 389 -11.87 11.40 10.95
CA THR A 389 -12.61 11.66 12.20
C THR A 389 -13.54 12.86 12.10
N LYS A 390 -13.08 13.98 11.52
CA LYS A 390 -13.95 15.16 11.31
C LYS A 390 -15.14 14.87 10.41
N LYS A 391 -14.92 14.14 9.31
CA LYS A 391 -16.00 13.72 8.39
C LYS A 391 -16.97 12.75 9.07
N ALA A 392 -16.45 11.82 9.86
CA ALA A 392 -17.26 10.86 10.61
C ALA A 392 -18.17 11.57 11.63
N LEU A 393 -17.65 12.57 12.34
CA LEU A 393 -18.43 13.37 13.28
C LEU A 393 -19.52 14.20 12.59
N SER A 394 -19.18 14.94 11.51
CA SER A 394 -20.19 15.70 10.76
C SER A 394 -21.27 14.79 10.18
N PHE A 395 -20.88 13.61 9.70
CA PHE A 395 -21.80 12.62 9.16
C PHE A 395 -22.76 12.07 10.23
N LEU A 396 -22.27 11.75 11.43
CA LEU A 396 -23.12 11.33 12.54
C LEU A 396 -24.13 12.41 12.94
N ASP A 397 -23.70 13.67 12.97
CA ASP A 397 -24.57 14.78 13.34
C ASP A 397 -25.68 15.01 12.31
N GLU A 398 -25.38 14.93 11.01
CA GLU A 398 -26.36 15.03 9.92
C GLU A 398 -27.31 13.83 9.88
N SER A 399 -26.75 12.62 9.98
CA SER A 399 -27.50 11.37 9.85
C SER A 399 -28.36 11.05 11.07
N SER A 400 -28.04 11.59 12.25
CA SER A 400 -28.90 11.46 13.44
C SER A 400 -30.30 12.06 13.26
N ARG A 401 -30.48 12.96 12.27
CA ARG A 401 -31.73 13.69 12.00
C ARG A 401 -32.68 12.93 11.07
N ALA A 402 -32.16 12.10 10.16
CA ALA A 402 -32.97 11.32 9.23
C ALA A 402 -33.05 9.86 9.73
N ARG A 403 -34.25 9.40 10.11
CA ARG A 403 -34.45 8.02 10.63
C ARG A 403 -35.08 7.06 9.63
N ARG A 404 -35.55 7.57 8.47
CA ARG A 404 -36.28 6.76 7.48
C ARG A 404 -35.80 7.06 6.07
N ILE A 405 -35.43 6.01 5.35
CA ILE A 405 -35.09 6.05 3.91
C ILE A 405 -35.85 4.94 3.17
N PRO A 406 -36.11 5.11 1.86
CA PRO A 406 -36.58 4.02 1.02
C PRO A 406 -35.63 2.82 1.08
N LEU A 407 -36.18 1.60 1.12
CA LEU A 407 -35.39 0.37 1.20
C LEU A 407 -34.35 0.26 0.07
N ILE A 408 -34.68 0.66 -1.15
CA ILE A 408 -33.73 0.62 -2.27
C ILE A 408 -32.52 1.51 -2.04
N GLU A 409 -32.71 2.64 -1.34
CA GLU A 409 -31.64 3.55 -0.98
C GLU A 409 -30.80 2.96 0.15
N ALA A 410 -31.44 2.35 1.15
CA ALA A 410 -30.74 1.63 2.22
C ALA A 410 -29.87 0.48 1.68
N LEU A 411 -30.39 -0.31 0.74
CA LEU A 411 -29.63 -1.39 0.11
C LEU A 411 -28.48 -0.84 -0.73
N ARG A 412 -28.71 0.23 -1.53
CA ARG A 412 -27.64 0.89 -2.29
C ARG A 412 -26.51 1.34 -1.38
N LEU A 413 -26.83 2.05 -0.30
CA LEU A 413 -25.85 2.53 0.68
C LEU A 413 -25.14 1.37 1.38
N GLY A 414 -25.86 0.33 1.80
CA GLY A 414 -25.31 -0.85 2.46
C GLY A 414 -24.34 -1.65 1.59
N PHE A 415 -24.58 -1.71 0.27
CA PHE A 415 -23.68 -2.34 -0.70
C PHE A 415 -22.59 -1.40 -1.25
N GLY A 416 -22.41 -0.21 -0.66
CA GLY A 416 -21.37 0.72 -1.08
C GLY A 416 -21.69 1.53 -2.35
N ILE A 417 -22.90 1.40 -2.91
CA ILE A 417 -23.32 2.07 -4.16
C ILE A 417 -23.76 3.51 -3.83
N GLY A 418 -23.07 4.49 -4.43
CA GLY A 418 -23.38 5.92 -4.20
C GLY A 418 -22.76 6.50 -2.92
N THR A 419 -21.81 5.80 -2.32
CA THR A 419 -21.14 6.20 -1.06
C THR A 419 -20.03 7.22 -1.23
N GLU A 420 -19.74 7.68 -2.46
CA GLU A 420 -18.73 8.71 -2.75
C GLU A 420 -18.99 10.02 -1.98
N GLN A 421 -20.27 10.34 -1.73
CA GLN A 421 -20.68 11.51 -0.97
C GLN A 421 -20.47 11.34 0.55
N LEU A 422 -20.43 10.09 1.05
CA LEU A 422 -20.22 9.81 2.47
C LEU A 422 -18.77 10.06 2.90
N GLY A 423 -17.82 9.99 1.97
CA GLY A 423 -16.40 10.25 2.23
C GLY A 423 -15.71 9.28 3.18
N LEU A 424 -16.40 8.20 3.58
CA LEU A 424 -15.94 7.08 4.40
C LEU A 424 -16.46 5.77 3.78
N PRO A 425 -15.68 4.68 3.82
CA PRO A 425 -16.12 3.39 3.30
C PRO A 425 -17.24 2.79 4.16
N VAL A 426 -18.25 2.21 3.52
CA VAL A 426 -19.24 1.37 4.21
C VAL A 426 -18.67 -0.03 4.33
N VAL A 427 -18.37 -0.47 5.55
CA VAL A 427 -17.64 -1.71 5.84
C VAL A 427 -18.60 -2.87 6.16
N ALA A 428 -19.81 -2.58 6.65
CA ALA A 428 -20.81 -3.60 6.87
C ALA A 428 -22.25 -3.09 6.72
N PHE A 429 -23.14 -4.02 6.36
CA PHE A 429 -24.58 -3.82 6.28
C PHE A 429 -25.29 -4.87 7.16
N ASP A 430 -25.79 -4.42 8.31
CA ASP A 430 -26.57 -5.25 9.21
C ASP A 430 -28.06 -4.98 8.96
N ALA A 431 -28.82 -6.00 8.60
CA ALA A 431 -30.27 -5.90 8.51
C ALA A 431 -30.94 -6.83 9.53
N SER A 432 -32.10 -6.44 10.04
CA SER A 432 -33.01 -7.31 10.78
C SER A 432 -34.31 -7.57 10.01
N GLY A 433 -35.11 -8.52 10.49
CA GLY A 433 -36.41 -8.84 9.89
C GLY A 433 -36.30 -9.52 8.54
N TRP A 434 -37.27 -9.25 7.67
CA TRP A 434 -37.33 -9.86 6.34
C TRP A 434 -36.18 -9.41 5.41
N VAL A 435 -35.59 -8.22 5.64
CA VAL A 435 -34.42 -7.75 4.88
C VAL A 435 -33.19 -8.60 5.19
N ARG A 436 -33.05 -9.09 6.43
CA ARG A 436 -32.02 -10.07 6.77
C ARG A 436 -32.20 -11.36 5.98
N SER A 437 -33.43 -11.85 5.89
CA SER A 437 -33.74 -13.05 5.09
C SER A 437 -33.41 -12.87 3.60
N LEU A 438 -33.57 -11.64 3.06
CA LEU A 438 -33.14 -11.31 1.69
C LEU A 438 -31.62 -11.43 1.55
N LEU A 439 -30.86 -10.80 2.46
CA LEU A 439 -29.40 -10.87 2.45
C LEU A 439 -28.91 -12.31 2.60
N ASP A 440 -29.45 -13.07 3.56
CA ASP A 440 -29.06 -14.47 3.80
C ASP A 440 -29.39 -15.38 2.60
N ALA A 441 -30.46 -15.08 1.87
CA ALA A 441 -30.80 -15.84 0.68
C ALA A 441 -29.88 -15.54 -0.51
N THR A 442 -29.30 -14.34 -0.60
CA THR A 442 -28.19 -14.11 -1.55
C THR A 442 -26.95 -14.95 -1.20
N SER A 443 -26.82 -15.36 0.07
CA SER A 443 -25.73 -16.20 0.59
C SER A 443 -25.97 -17.72 0.47
N SER A 444 -27.03 -18.16 -0.23
CA SER A 444 -27.34 -19.57 -0.62
C SER A 444 -28.47 -20.30 0.14
N ASN A 445 -29.18 -19.68 1.08
CA ASN A 445 -30.20 -20.36 1.90
C ASN A 445 -31.64 -20.07 1.44
N PHE A 446 -32.02 -20.50 0.22
CA PHE A 446 -33.41 -20.51 -0.23
C PHE A 446 -33.97 -21.93 -0.32
N GLN A 447 -35.27 -22.10 -0.07
CA GLN A 447 -35.90 -23.42 -0.12
C GLN A 447 -35.86 -23.98 -1.55
N PRO A 448 -35.32 -25.20 -1.73
CA PRO A 448 -35.27 -25.84 -3.04
C PRO A 448 -36.69 -26.16 -3.52
N ILE A 449 -36.94 -25.84 -4.78
CA ILE A 449 -38.16 -26.19 -5.49
C ILE A 449 -37.91 -27.50 -6.24
N GLU A 450 -38.85 -28.43 -6.13
CA GLU A 450 -38.85 -29.66 -6.91
C GLU A 450 -39.19 -29.38 -8.37
N GLN A 451 -38.73 -30.26 -9.27
CA GLN A 451 -39.07 -30.12 -10.68
C GLN A 451 -40.60 -30.19 -10.87
N PRO A 452 -41.20 -29.26 -11.64
CA PRO A 452 -42.64 -29.31 -11.94
C PRO A 452 -43.04 -30.62 -12.62
N ALA A 453 -44.19 -31.17 -12.25
CA ALA A 453 -44.61 -32.50 -12.69
C ALA A 453 -44.85 -32.57 -14.21
N GLY A 454 -45.32 -31.48 -14.81
CA GLY A 454 -45.57 -31.35 -16.24
C GLY A 454 -44.34 -30.96 -17.08
N PHE A 455 -43.15 -30.86 -16.48
CA PHE A 455 -41.94 -30.48 -17.21
C PHE A 455 -41.39 -31.67 -18.01
N THR A 456 -41.25 -31.51 -19.33
CA THR A 456 -40.78 -32.56 -20.23
C THR A 456 -39.25 -32.53 -20.36
N GLY A 457 -38.55 -33.25 -19.48
CA GLY A 457 -37.10 -33.38 -19.48
C GLY A 457 -36.53 -33.42 -18.06
N ASP A 458 -35.21 -33.42 -17.92
CA ASP A 458 -34.54 -33.43 -16.60
C ASP A 458 -33.77 -32.14 -16.36
N LEU A 459 -34.24 -31.35 -15.39
CA LEU A 459 -33.53 -30.15 -14.93
C LEU A 459 -32.25 -30.54 -14.19
N ARG A 460 -31.16 -29.85 -14.53
CA ARG A 460 -29.88 -30.04 -13.82
C ARG A 460 -29.95 -29.45 -12.41
N PRO A 461 -29.14 -29.93 -11.45
CA PRO A 461 -29.14 -29.40 -10.08
C PRO A 461 -28.94 -27.88 -10.00
N TYR A 462 -28.08 -27.31 -10.85
CA TYR A 462 -27.89 -25.86 -10.91
C TYR A 462 -29.09 -25.10 -11.48
N GLN A 463 -29.89 -25.72 -12.37
CA GLN A 463 -31.11 -25.13 -12.92
C GLN A 463 -32.22 -25.13 -11.89
N LEU A 464 -32.37 -26.22 -11.12
CA LEU A 464 -33.28 -26.27 -9.97
C LEU A 464 -32.91 -25.20 -8.94
N ARG A 465 -31.61 -25.02 -8.68
CA ARG A 465 -31.11 -23.93 -7.84
C ARG A 465 -31.48 -22.55 -8.39
N GLY A 466 -31.27 -22.32 -9.70
CA GLY A 466 -31.66 -21.07 -10.37
C GLY A 466 -33.15 -20.77 -10.27
N ILE A 467 -34.01 -21.75 -10.52
CA ILE A 467 -35.48 -21.63 -10.40
C ILE A 467 -35.89 -21.32 -8.96
N SER A 468 -35.28 -22.02 -7.99
CA SER A 468 -35.56 -21.82 -6.56
C SER A 468 -35.19 -20.40 -6.12
N TRP A 469 -34.07 -19.85 -6.62
CA TRP A 469 -33.66 -18.47 -6.40
C TRP A 469 -34.62 -17.46 -7.03
N LEU A 470 -35.03 -17.68 -8.29
CA LEU A 470 -36.00 -16.80 -8.97
C LEU A 470 -37.36 -16.78 -8.26
N SER A 471 -37.87 -17.93 -7.86
CA SER A 471 -39.11 -18.03 -7.09
C SER A 471 -39.01 -17.33 -5.73
N PHE A 472 -37.87 -17.46 -5.06
CA PHE A 472 -37.60 -16.74 -3.82
C PHE A 472 -37.66 -15.22 -4.01
N LEU A 473 -36.98 -14.68 -5.02
CA LEU A 473 -37.03 -13.24 -5.34
C LEU A 473 -38.45 -12.79 -5.70
N ASN A 474 -39.18 -13.58 -6.48
CA ASN A 474 -40.55 -13.27 -6.85
C ASN A 474 -41.49 -13.21 -5.62
N ARG A 475 -41.36 -14.17 -4.67
CA ARG A 475 -42.11 -14.15 -3.40
C ARG A 475 -41.81 -12.94 -2.52
N LEU A 476 -40.61 -12.37 -2.66
CA LEU A 476 -40.23 -11.15 -1.97
C LEU A 476 -40.65 -9.87 -2.73
N GLY A 477 -41.16 -9.99 -3.96
CA GLY A 477 -41.56 -8.85 -4.80
C GLY A 477 -40.41 -8.20 -5.56
N PHE A 478 -39.26 -8.86 -5.69
CA PHE A 478 -38.11 -8.37 -6.45
C PHE A 478 -38.13 -8.89 -7.89
N GLY A 479 -37.72 -8.02 -8.82
CA GLY A 479 -37.27 -8.46 -10.13
C GLY A 479 -35.89 -9.12 -10.04
N ALA A 480 -35.55 -9.96 -11.02
CA ALA A 480 -34.29 -10.71 -11.06
C ALA A 480 -33.57 -10.50 -12.39
N CYS A 481 -32.24 -10.38 -12.34
CA CYS A 481 -31.38 -10.47 -13.52
C CYS A 481 -30.67 -11.83 -13.50
N LEU A 482 -31.14 -12.78 -14.32
CA LEU A 482 -30.52 -14.09 -14.45
C LEU A 482 -29.37 -14.02 -15.46
N ALA A 483 -28.16 -13.75 -14.96
CA ALA A 483 -26.96 -13.53 -15.76
C ALA A 483 -26.04 -14.78 -15.85
N ASP A 484 -26.62 -15.98 -15.89
CA ASP A 484 -25.88 -17.23 -16.12
C ASP A 484 -25.13 -17.19 -17.47
N ASP A 485 -24.03 -17.93 -17.57
CA ASP A 485 -23.28 -18.09 -18.83
C ASP A 485 -24.16 -18.59 -19.99
N MET A 486 -23.73 -18.27 -21.21
CA MET A 486 -24.39 -18.74 -22.42
C MET A 486 -24.37 -20.27 -22.48
N GLY A 487 -25.54 -20.88 -22.73
CA GLY A 487 -25.68 -22.35 -22.81
C GLY A 487 -26.14 -23.04 -21.52
N LEU A 488 -26.20 -22.35 -20.38
CA LEU A 488 -26.70 -22.94 -19.11
C LEU A 488 -28.23 -23.12 -19.03
N GLY A 489 -28.96 -22.86 -20.11
CA GLY A 489 -30.40 -23.13 -20.18
C GLY A 489 -31.27 -22.13 -19.43
N LYS A 490 -30.96 -20.82 -19.50
CA LYS A 490 -31.80 -19.75 -18.91
C LYS A 490 -33.27 -19.83 -19.37
N THR A 491 -33.50 -20.18 -20.64
CA THR A 491 -34.84 -20.35 -21.21
C THR A 491 -35.64 -21.41 -20.44
N ILE A 492 -35.08 -22.61 -20.27
CA ILE A 492 -35.75 -23.71 -19.58
C ILE A 492 -35.92 -23.45 -18.09
N GLN A 493 -35.01 -22.69 -17.46
CA GLN A 493 -35.18 -22.24 -16.08
C GLN A 493 -36.42 -21.34 -15.94
N LEU A 494 -36.61 -20.36 -16.84
CA LEU A 494 -37.78 -19.48 -16.80
C LEU A 494 -39.08 -20.24 -17.09
N LEU A 495 -39.08 -21.15 -18.09
CA LEU A 495 -40.25 -21.96 -18.43
C LEU A 495 -40.64 -22.89 -17.26
N ALA A 496 -39.67 -23.54 -16.63
CA ALA A 496 -39.93 -24.38 -15.46
C ALA A 496 -40.47 -23.58 -14.26
N LEU A 497 -39.97 -22.35 -14.03
CA LEU A 497 -40.54 -21.45 -13.02
C LEU A 497 -42.01 -21.14 -13.32
N LEU A 498 -42.34 -20.76 -14.56
CA LEU A 498 -43.72 -20.46 -14.97
C LEU A 498 -44.65 -21.66 -14.81
N LEU A 499 -44.17 -22.86 -15.17
CA LEU A 499 -44.94 -24.09 -15.01
C LEU A 499 -45.17 -24.42 -13.53
N SER A 500 -44.15 -24.27 -12.68
CA SER A 500 -44.27 -24.47 -11.23
C SER A 500 -45.35 -23.55 -10.62
N GLU A 501 -45.35 -22.28 -11.03
CA GLU A 501 -46.33 -21.28 -10.57
C GLU A 501 -47.75 -21.62 -11.05
N TRP A 502 -47.88 -22.10 -12.30
CA TRP A 502 -49.16 -22.52 -12.87
C TRP A 502 -49.73 -23.77 -12.18
N GLU A 503 -48.90 -24.80 -11.94
CA GLU A 503 -49.28 -26.02 -11.23
C GLU A 503 -49.74 -25.70 -9.79
N ALA A 504 -48.96 -24.88 -9.07
CA ALA A 504 -49.29 -24.47 -7.71
C ALA A 504 -50.60 -23.64 -7.63
N ALA A 505 -50.87 -22.80 -8.63
CA ALA A 505 -52.12 -22.04 -8.71
C ALA A 505 -53.33 -22.97 -8.94
N LYS A 506 -53.16 -23.98 -9.82
CA LYS A 506 -54.19 -24.97 -10.12
C LYS A 506 -54.50 -25.87 -8.94
N GLU A 507 -53.48 -26.31 -8.20
CA GLU A 507 -53.64 -27.16 -7.01
C GLU A 507 -54.38 -26.45 -5.86
N ARG A 508 -54.18 -25.14 -5.72
CA ARG A 508 -54.77 -24.34 -4.64
C ARG A 508 -56.16 -23.77 -4.96
N GLU A 509 -56.73 -24.10 -6.12
CA GLU A 509 -57.93 -23.46 -6.67
C GLU A 509 -57.86 -21.91 -6.60
N ALA A 510 -56.64 -21.37 -6.67
CA ALA A 510 -56.40 -19.95 -6.54
C ALA A 510 -56.86 -19.25 -7.83
N PRO A 511 -57.33 -17.99 -7.76
CA PRO A 511 -57.57 -17.22 -8.97
C PRO A 511 -56.29 -17.20 -9.81
N PRO A 512 -56.40 -17.29 -11.15
CA PRO A 512 -55.25 -17.28 -12.03
C PRO A 512 -54.37 -16.05 -11.74
N PRO A 513 -53.05 -16.12 -12.00
CA PRO A 513 -52.15 -14.98 -11.83
C PRO A 513 -52.72 -13.73 -12.51
N ALA A 514 -52.32 -12.54 -12.04
CA ALA A 514 -52.90 -11.25 -12.41
C ALA A 514 -52.82 -10.86 -13.92
N GLY A 515 -52.40 -11.79 -14.77
CA GLY A 515 -52.32 -11.73 -16.22
C GLY A 515 -51.32 -12.77 -16.75
N PRO A 516 -51.24 -12.95 -18.08
CA PRO A 516 -50.19 -13.76 -18.71
C PRO A 516 -48.79 -13.18 -18.50
N THR A 517 -47.76 -13.99 -18.78
CA THR A 517 -46.36 -13.52 -18.83
C THR A 517 -46.04 -12.99 -20.23
N LEU A 518 -45.56 -11.75 -20.32
CA LEU A 518 -45.03 -11.16 -21.53
C LEU A 518 -43.55 -11.51 -21.66
N LEU A 519 -43.13 -12.09 -22.78
CA LEU A 519 -41.73 -12.34 -23.12
C LEU A 519 -41.33 -11.46 -24.30
N ILE A 520 -40.39 -10.55 -24.05
CA ILE A 520 -39.84 -9.65 -25.08
C ILE A 520 -38.45 -10.16 -25.47
N VAL A 521 -38.34 -10.66 -26.71
CA VAL A 521 -37.12 -11.32 -27.18
C VAL A 521 -36.61 -10.71 -28.49
N PRO A 522 -35.29 -10.81 -28.79
CA PRO A 522 -34.79 -10.52 -30.13
C PRO A 522 -35.47 -11.38 -31.19
N MET A 523 -35.65 -10.81 -32.38
CA MET A 523 -36.35 -11.50 -33.48
C MET A 523 -35.71 -12.85 -33.83
N SER A 524 -34.38 -12.93 -33.78
CA SER A 524 -33.61 -14.14 -34.14
C SER A 524 -33.89 -15.35 -33.24
N ILE A 525 -34.43 -15.16 -32.04
CA ILE A 525 -34.67 -16.25 -31.08
C ILE A 525 -36.15 -16.48 -30.78
N LEU A 526 -37.06 -15.74 -31.42
CA LEU A 526 -38.50 -15.84 -31.17
C LEU A 526 -39.03 -17.26 -31.42
N ASP A 527 -38.70 -17.84 -32.58
CA ASP A 527 -39.11 -19.21 -32.93
C ASP A 527 -38.43 -20.26 -32.05
N ASN A 528 -37.26 -19.94 -31.47
CA ASN A 528 -36.61 -20.82 -30.52
C ASN A 528 -37.37 -20.86 -29.20
N TRP A 529 -37.77 -19.71 -28.66
CA TRP A 529 -38.61 -19.64 -27.45
C TRP A 529 -39.93 -20.37 -27.62
N LYS A 530 -40.61 -20.20 -28.77
CA LYS A 530 -41.85 -20.93 -29.08
C LYS A 530 -41.63 -22.45 -29.05
N ARG A 531 -40.63 -22.96 -29.78
CA ARG A 531 -40.33 -24.40 -29.84
C ARG A 531 -39.93 -24.96 -28.49
N GLU A 532 -39.16 -24.23 -27.69
CA GLU A 532 -38.78 -24.66 -26.35
C GLU A 532 -39.98 -24.68 -25.39
N ALA A 533 -40.86 -23.69 -25.43
CA ALA A 533 -42.09 -23.67 -24.63
C ALA A 533 -43.00 -24.86 -24.97
N GLU A 534 -43.23 -25.13 -26.26
CA GLU A 534 -44.03 -26.27 -26.74
C GLU A 534 -43.40 -27.62 -26.36
N ARG A 535 -42.06 -27.71 -26.36
CA ARG A 535 -41.32 -28.94 -26.03
C ARG A 535 -41.28 -29.22 -24.53
N PHE A 536 -40.86 -28.25 -23.72
CA PHE A 536 -40.53 -28.45 -22.31
C PHE A 536 -41.72 -28.23 -21.38
N THR A 537 -42.67 -27.38 -21.78
CA THR A 537 -43.85 -27.02 -20.98
C THR A 537 -45.14 -27.05 -21.81
N PRO A 538 -45.53 -28.21 -22.38
CA PRO A 538 -46.66 -28.32 -23.31
C PRO A 538 -48.03 -27.98 -22.69
N ALA A 539 -48.10 -27.95 -21.35
CA ALA A 539 -49.30 -27.55 -20.63
C ALA A 539 -49.57 -26.03 -20.69
N LEU A 540 -48.53 -25.21 -20.91
CA LEU A 540 -48.64 -23.75 -20.96
C LEU A 540 -49.01 -23.30 -22.38
N LYS A 541 -50.10 -22.54 -22.50
CA LYS A 541 -50.55 -21.99 -23.77
C LYS A 541 -49.68 -20.80 -24.16
N THR A 542 -49.01 -20.92 -25.31
CA THR A 542 -48.11 -19.89 -25.82
C THR A 542 -48.73 -19.19 -27.03
N TYR A 543 -48.79 -17.87 -26.99
CA TYR A 543 -49.23 -17.01 -28.09
C TYR A 543 -48.06 -16.17 -28.61
N VAL A 544 -47.87 -16.11 -29.93
CA VAL A 544 -46.83 -15.29 -30.56
C VAL A 544 -47.47 -14.09 -31.26
N HIS A 545 -47.19 -12.88 -30.76
CA HIS A 545 -47.64 -11.63 -31.38
C HIS A 545 -46.53 -11.02 -32.23
N HIS A 546 -46.40 -11.47 -33.47
CA HIS A 546 -45.41 -10.98 -34.42
C HIS A 546 -45.85 -11.17 -35.90
N GLY A 547 -45.25 -10.45 -36.85
CA GLY A 547 -45.48 -10.62 -38.29
C GLY A 547 -46.58 -9.76 -38.93
N SER A 548 -46.85 -9.96 -40.23
CA SER A 548 -47.89 -9.25 -40.99
C SER A 548 -49.30 -9.79 -40.74
N THR A 549 -49.42 -10.97 -40.15
CA THR A 549 -50.67 -11.64 -39.76
C THR A 549 -51.07 -11.38 -38.30
N ARG A 550 -50.50 -10.34 -37.66
CA ARG A 550 -50.82 -9.96 -36.28
C ARG A 550 -52.31 -9.66 -36.14
N ALA A 551 -52.90 -10.18 -35.06
CA ALA A 551 -54.27 -9.92 -34.68
C ALA A 551 -54.51 -8.41 -34.45
N GLY A 552 -55.65 -7.89 -34.90
CA GLY A 552 -56.13 -6.56 -34.50
C GLY A 552 -56.51 -6.54 -33.02
N PHE A 553 -56.70 -5.34 -32.46
CA PHE A 553 -56.88 -5.13 -31.00
C PHE A 553 -57.88 -6.09 -30.34
N SER A 554 -59.07 -6.28 -30.91
CA SER A 554 -60.12 -7.15 -30.37
C SER A 554 -59.71 -8.63 -30.33
N THR A 555 -59.06 -9.10 -31.39
CA THR A 555 -58.60 -10.49 -31.51
C THR A 555 -57.36 -10.73 -30.64
N PHE A 556 -56.47 -9.74 -30.52
CA PHE A 556 -55.33 -9.79 -29.61
C PHE A 556 -55.77 -9.98 -28.15
N CYS A 557 -56.77 -9.22 -27.69
CA CYS A 557 -57.27 -9.35 -26.31
C CYS A 557 -57.84 -10.74 -26.03
N GLN A 558 -58.52 -11.36 -27.02
CA GLN A 558 -59.06 -12.72 -26.89
C GLN A 558 -57.97 -13.77 -26.82
N GLU A 559 -56.97 -13.70 -27.70
CA GLU A 559 -55.83 -14.63 -27.72
C GLU A 559 -54.99 -14.52 -26.44
N VAL A 560 -54.73 -13.30 -25.96
CA VAL A 560 -53.97 -13.03 -24.73
C VAL A 560 -54.72 -13.53 -23.49
N ALA A 561 -56.05 -13.40 -23.44
CA ALA A 561 -56.85 -13.91 -22.32
C ALA A 561 -56.81 -15.45 -22.23
N GLY A 562 -56.58 -16.14 -23.35
CA GLY A 562 -56.46 -17.59 -23.41
C GLY A 562 -55.04 -18.13 -23.28
N ALA A 563 -54.02 -17.26 -23.21
CA ALA A 563 -52.61 -17.64 -23.17
C ALA A 563 -52.02 -17.52 -21.75
N ASP A 564 -51.03 -18.35 -21.46
CA ASP A 564 -50.19 -18.24 -20.25
C ASP A 564 -48.92 -17.43 -20.54
N ILE A 565 -48.38 -17.57 -21.76
CA ILE A 565 -47.16 -16.93 -22.23
C ILE A 565 -47.43 -16.20 -23.55
N VAL A 566 -47.07 -14.92 -23.63
CA VAL A 566 -47.14 -14.11 -24.85
C VAL A 566 -45.73 -13.73 -25.27
N ILE A 567 -45.30 -14.16 -26.46
CA ILE A 567 -43.97 -13.89 -26.99
C ILE A 567 -44.06 -12.81 -28.07
N THR A 568 -43.22 -11.78 -27.96
CA THR A 568 -43.13 -10.71 -28.95
C THR A 568 -41.70 -10.15 -29.05
N THR A 569 -41.49 -9.16 -29.91
CA THR A 569 -40.18 -8.52 -30.10
C THR A 569 -40.18 -7.07 -29.64
N TYR A 570 -38.99 -6.56 -29.29
CA TYR A 570 -38.81 -5.15 -28.87
C TYR A 570 -39.45 -4.14 -29.84
N SER A 571 -39.30 -4.36 -31.15
CA SER A 571 -39.87 -3.49 -32.18
C SER A 571 -41.41 -3.51 -32.22
N VAL A 572 -42.03 -4.64 -31.89
CA VAL A 572 -43.50 -4.77 -31.86
C VAL A 572 -44.07 -4.14 -30.61
N VAL A 573 -43.43 -4.31 -29.45
CA VAL A 573 -43.85 -3.65 -28.20
C VAL A 573 -43.86 -2.13 -28.36
N TYR A 574 -42.82 -1.57 -28.99
CA TYR A 574 -42.76 -0.13 -29.24
C TYR A 574 -43.87 0.34 -30.19
N ARG A 575 -44.12 -0.42 -31.27
CA ARG A 575 -45.13 -0.08 -32.29
C ARG A 575 -46.56 -0.17 -31.76
N ASP A 576 -46.85 -1.22 -30.99
CA ASP A 576 -48.19 -1.56 -30.52
C ASP A 576 -48.36 -1.20 -29.02
N LEU A 577 -47.57 -0.27 -28.49
CA LEU A 577 -47.51 0.09 -27.07
C LEU A 577 -48.90 0.36 -26.45
N GLN A 578 -49.77 1.04 -27.21
CA GLN A 578 -51.14 1.37 -26.79
C GLN A 578 -52.03 0.14 -26.55
N ILE A 579 -51.73 -0.98 -27.23
CA ILE A 579 -52.45 -2.24 -27.07
C ILE A 579 -51.90 -2.98 -25.85
N PHE A 580 -50.56 -3.07 -25.75
CA PHE A 580 -49.89 -3.75 -24.63
C PHE A 580 -50.17 -3.08 -23.28
N SER A 581 -50.33 -1.75 -23.23
CA SER A 581 -50.62 -1.01 -21.99
C SER A 581 -52.03 -1.21 -21.44
N GLN A 582 -52.96 -1.74 -22.25
CA GLN A 582 -54.33 -2.03 -21.82
C GLN A 582 -54.47 -3.41 -21.16
N ILE A 583 -53.45 -4.27 -21.29
CA ILE A 583 -53.41 -5.58 -20.66
C ILE A 583 -52.66 -5.47 -19.33
N ARG A 584 -53.23 -6.07 -18.29
CA ARG A 584 -52.51 -6.30 -17.03
C ARG A 584 -51.64 -7.55 -17.20
N TRP A 585 -50.33 -7.39 -17.08
CA TRP A 585 -49.37 -8.48 -17.18
C TRP A 585 -49.01 -9.02 -15.80
N GLY A 586 -48.85 -10.33 -15.68
CA GLY A 586 -48.36 -10.96 -14.45
C GLY A 586 -46.84 -10.81 -14.28
N ARG A 587 -46.10 -10.89 -15.39
CA ARG A 587 -44.64 -10.73 -15.49
C ARG A 587 -44.29 -10.18 -16.88
N ILE A 588 -43.21 -9.40 -16.97
CA ILE A 588 -42.61 -8.88 -18.22
C ILE A 588 -41.13 -9.26 -18.24
#